data_AF-A0A2Z2N9H4-F1
#
_entry.id   AF-A0A2Z2N9H4-F1
#
_cell.length_a   1.000
_cell.length_b   1.000
_cell.length_c   1.000
_cell.angle_alpha   90.00
_cell.angle_beta   90.00
_cell.angle_gamma   90.00
#
_symmetry.space_group_name_H-M   'P 1'
#
loop_
_entity.id
_entity.type
_entity.pdbx_description
1 polymer ?
#
loop_
_entity_poly.entity_id
_entity_poly.type
_entity_poly.pdbx_seq_one_letter_code
_entity_poly.pdbx_strand_id
1 'polypeptide(L)' 'MDVFELARRYHDELGIKEPSMATMAAEFFDDLGLKMAEFLQGEGYAILNTKFIDYDKSLVLDVSKGEKRFEVTLRKS' A
#
# COMPACT_ATOMS: atom_id res chain seq x y z
N MET A 1 -9.10 0.58 -14.32
CA MET A 1 -8.16 1.70 -14.32
C MET A 1 -6.88 1.20 -14.98
N ASP A 2 -6.13 2.02 -15.70
CA ASP A 2 -4.87 1.58 -16.29
C ASP A 2 -3.80 1.38 -15.19
N VAL A 3 -2.85 0.46 -15.39
CA VAL A 3 -1.80 0.14 -14.42
C VAL A 3 -0.96 1.36 -14.09
N PHE A 4 -0.69 2.24 -15.06
CA PHE A 4 0.06 3.48 -14.84
C PHE A 4 -0.72 4.50 -14.01
N GLU A 5 -2.04 4.55 -14.17
CA GLU A 5 -2.90 5.39 -13.36
C GLU A 5 -2.98 4.87 -11.92
N LEU A 6 -3.08 3.55 -11.76
CA LEU A 6 -3.03 2.89 -10.46
C LEU A 6 -1.67 3.11 -9.77
N ALA A 7 -0.57 2.98 -10.52
CA ALA A 7 0.78 3.23 -10.02
C ALA A 7 0.94 4.68 -9.51
N ARG A 8 0.37 5.67 -10.22
CA ARG A 8 0.34 7.06 -9.74
C ARG A 8 -0.40 7.17 -8.41
N ARG A 9 -1.56 6.53 -8.27
CA ARG A 9 -2.28 6.51 -6.98
C ARG A 9 -1.48 5.81 -5.87
N TYR A 10 -0.80 4.71 -6.16
CA TYR A 10 0.09 4.06 -5.19
C TYR A 10 1.27 4.97 -4.78
N HIS A 11 1.80 5.78 -5.69
CA HIS A 11 2.82 6.78 -5.39
C HIS A 11 2.26 7.92 -4.53
N ASP A 12 1.17 8.52 -4.96
CA ASP A 12 0.62 9.75 -4.38
C ASP A 12 -0.13 9.49 -3.06
N GLU A 13 -0.92 8.41 -2.99
CA GLU A 13 -1.80 8.11 -1.86
C GLU A 13 -1.14 7.18 -0.83
N LEU A 14 -0.37 6.19 -1.29
CA LEU A 14 0.33 5.27 -0.39
C LEU A 14 1.78 5.68 -0.13
N GLY A 15 2.35 6.61 -0.91
CA GLY A 15 3.71 7.08 -0.66
C GLY A 15 4.80 6.10 -1.12
N ILE A 16 4.49 5.19 -2.06
CA ILE A 16 5.52 4.32 -2.66
C ILE A 16 6.43 5.17 -3.53
N LYS A 17 7.61 5.48 -2.98
CA LYS A 17 8.51 6.51 -3.54
C LYS A 17 9.04 6.20 -4.93
N GLU A 18 9.34 4.93 -5.20
CA GLU A 18 9.93 4.53 -6.47
C GLU A 18 8.83 4.22 -7.50
N PRO A 19 8.80 4.90 -8.67
CA PRO A 19 7.77 4.67 -9.68
C PRO A 19 7.71 3.24 -10.21
N SER A 20 8.88 2.58 -10.33
CA SER A 20 8.98 1.16 -10.70
C SER A 20 8.30 0.26 -9.66
N MET A 21 8.51 0.53 -8.38
CA MET A 21 7.89 -0.21 -7.27
C MET A 21 6.39 0.05 -7.19
N ALA A 22 5.95 1.29 -7.42
CA ALA A 22 4.52 1.62 -7.47
C ALA A 22 3.83 0.91 -8.64
N THR A 23 4.51 0.80 -9.78
CA THR A 23 4.02 0.05 -10.95
C THR A 23 3.91 -1.44 -10.65
N MET A 24 4.94 -2.05 -10.07
CA MET A 24 4.90 -3.46 -9.68
C MET A 24 3.85 -3.76 -8.61
N ALA A 25 3.68 -2.88 -7.62
CA ALA A 25 2.65 -3.00 -6.61
C ALA A 25 1.24 -2.95 -7.25
N ALA A 26 1.01 -2.00 -8.17
CA ALA A 26 -0.22 -1.92 -8.95
C ALA A 26 -0.47 -3.18 -9.80
N GLU A 27 0.56 -3.71 -10.46
CA GLU A 27 0.44 -4.96 -11.24
C GLU A 27 0.12 -6.18 -10.37
N PHE A 28 0.67 -6.24 -9.16
CA PHE A 28 0.51 -7.40 -8.29
C PHE A 28 -0.76 -7.38 -7.47
N PHE A 29 -1.17 -6.21 -7.01
CA PHE A 29 -2.27 -6.06 -6.06
C PHE A 29 -3.48 -5.35 -6.65
N ASP A 30 -3.42 -4.84 -7.88
CA ASP A 30 -4.49 -4.04 -8.47
C ASP A 30 -4.93 -2.93 -7.46
N ASP A 31 -6.21 -2.68 -7.30
CA ASP A 31 -6.73 -1.72 -6.33
C ASP A 31 -6.74 -2.21 -4.86
N LEU A 32 -6.30 -3.43 -4.57
CA LEU A 32 -6.38 -4.02 -3.22
C LEU A 32 -5.60 -3.19 -2.18
N GLY A 33 -4.39 -2.75 -2.50
CA GLY A 33 -3.58 -1.93 -1.58
C GLY A 33 -4.27 -0.63 -1.18
N LEU A 34 -4.91 0.04 -2.15
CA LEU A 34 -5.68 1.26 -1.93
C LEU A 34 -6.94 0.97 -1.09
N LYS A 35 -7.69 -0.08 -1.43
CA LYS A 35 -8.87 -0.48 -0.65
C LYS A 35 -8.54 -0.84 0.79
N MET A 36 -7.40 -1.49 1.02
CA MET A 36 -6.94 -1.81 2.37
C MET A 36 -6.57 -0.55 3.15
N ALA A 37 -5.93 0.41 2.49
CA ALA A 37 -5.63 1.70 3.09
C ALA A 37 -6.92 2.46 3.46
N GLU A 38 -7.87 2.55 2.54
CA GLU A 38 -9.19 3.17 2.76
C GLU A 38 -9.95 2.50 3.90
N PHE A 39 -9.97 1.16 3.94
CA PHE A 39 -10.60 0.39 5.02
C PHE A 39 -9.98 0.69 6.38
N LEU A 40 -8.65 0.66 6.48
CA LEU A 40 -7.93 0.92 7.73
C LEU A 40 -8.19 2.35 8.22
N GLN A 41 -8.19 3.33 7.32
CA GLN A 41 -8.54 4.72 7.64
C GLN A 41 -9.99 4.85 8.12
N GLY A 42 -10.94 4.17 7.47
CA GLY A 42 -12.34 4.12 7.88
C GLY A 42 -12.55 3.51 9.28
N GLU A 43 -11.73 2.54 9.65
CA GLU A 43 -11.70 1.92 10.99
C GLU A 43 -10.95 2.77 12.04
N GLY A 44 -10.48 3.97 11.67
CA GLY A 44 -9.78 4.90 12.55
C GLY A 44 -8.30 4.61 12.77
N TYR A 45 -7.66 3.85 11.87
CA TYR A 45 -6.21 3.72 11.85
C TYR A 45 -5.59 4.84 11.01
N ALA A 46 -4.43 5.34 11.45
CA ALA A 46 -3.60 6.22 10.63
C ALA A 46 -2.56 5.39 9.88
N ILE A 47 -2.37 5.67 8.58
CA ILE A 47 -1.26 5.10 7.81
C ILE A 47 -0.04 5.99 8.01
N LEU A 48 1.01 5.42 8.58
CA LEU A 48 2.25 6.12 8.88
C LEU A 48 3.23 6.05 7.71
N ASN A 49 3.26 4.89 7.05
CA ASN A 49 4.17 4.61 5.95
C ASN A 49 3.64 3.43 5.13
N THR A 50 4.01 3.36 3.87
CA THR A 50 3.78 2.16 3.04
C THR A 50 5.00 1.92 2.18
N LYS A 51 5.34 0.65 1.98
CA LYS A 51 6.43 0.24 1.10
C LYS A 51 6.04 -1.03 0.36
N PHE A 52 6.53 -1.17 -0.87
CA PHE A 52 6.50 -2.42 -1.59
C PHE A 52 7.88 -3.08 -1.52
N ILE A 53 7.90 -4.37 -1.19
CA ILE A 53 9.09 -5.22 -1.15
C ILE A 53 8.98 -6.18 -2.33
N ASP A 54 9.78 -5.93 -3.36
CA ASP A 54 9.75 -6.68 -4.63
C ASP A 54 10.15 -8.15 -4.48
N TYR A 55 11.21 -8.44 -3.72
CA TYR A 55 11.75 -9.79 -3.52
C TYR A 55 10.72 -10.75 -2.93
N ASP A 56 9.94 -10.28 -1.96
CA ASP A 56 8.87 -11.04 -1.29
C ASP A 56 7.49 -10.80 -1.94
N LYS A 57 7.43 -9.94 -2.96
CA LYS A 57 6.19 -9.50 -3.61
C LYS A 57 5.12 -9.10 -2.58
N SER A 58 5.53 -8.25 -1.64
CA SER A 58 4.73 -7.87 -0.47
C SER A 58 4.51 -6.36 -0.41
N LEU A 59 3.27 -5.93 -0.18
CA LEU A 59 2.93 -4.55 0.16
C LEU A 59 2.76 -4.45 1.68
N VAL A 60 3.52 -3.56 2.31
CA VAL A 60 3.56 -3.40 3.77
C VAL A 60 3.01 -2.04 4.14
N LEU A 61 2.00 -2.00 5.00
CA LEU A 61 1.38 -0.81 5.55
C LEU A 61 1.71 -0.71 7.04
N ASP A 62 2.46 0.33 7.42
CA ASP A 62 2.70 0.67 8.82
C ASP A 62 1.54 1.54 9.30
N VAL A 63 0.81 1.06 10.31
CA VAL A 63 -0.39 1.75 10.81
C VAL A 63 -0.37 1.98 12.32
N SER A 64 -1.11 2.98 12.79
CA SER A 64 -1.33 3.22 14.21
C SER A 64 -2.79 3.46 14.56
N LYS A 65 -3.14 3.15 15.81
CA LYS A 65 -4.43 3.51 16.43
C LYS A 65 -4.18 3.93 17.87
N GLY A 66 -4.23 5.24 18.11
CA GLY A 66 -3.71 5.83 19.35
C GLY A 66 -2.20 5.58 19.48
N GLU A 67 -1.78 5.02 20.61
CA GLU A 67 -0.36 4.71 20.89
C GLU A 67 0.11 3.37 20.30
N LYS A 68 -0.82 2.52 19.85
CA LYS A 68 -0.50 1.20 19.31
C LYS A 68 -0.08 1.30 17.85
N ARG A 69 0.96 0.55 17.48
CA ARG A 69 1.45 0.41 16.10
C ARG A 69 1.33 -1.03 15.62
N PHE A 70 0.99 -1.21 14.36
CA PHE A 70 0.83 -2.49 13.70
C PHE A 70 1.45 -2.43 12.30
N GLU A 71 1.81 -3.59 11.79
CA GLU A 71 2.21 -3.79 10.41
C GLU A 71 1.17 -4.70 9.74
N VAL A 72 0.66 -4.29 8.58
CA VAL A 72 -0.23 -5.10 7.74
C VAL A 72 0.50 -5.42 6.45
N THR A 73 0.64 -6.72 6.16
CA THR A 73 1.36 -7.19 4.97
C THR A 73 0.41 -7.92 4.04
N LEU A 74 0.26 -7.40 2.83
CA LEU A 74 -0.39 -8.09 1.71
C LEU A 74 0.70 -8.81 0.92
N ARG A 75 0.54 -10.12 0.70
CA ARG A 75 1.51 -10.94 -0.02
C ARG A 75 0.84 -11.66 -1.17
N LYS A 76 1.45 -11.61 -2.35
CA LYS A 76 1.03 -12.38 -3.53
C LYS A 76 1.68 -13.77 -3.47
N SER A 77 0.85 -14.82 -3.35
CA SER A 77 1.26 -16.24 -3.36
C SER A 77 1.28 -16.82 -4.77
#